data_AF-A0ABD2BPC8-F1
#
_entry.id   AF-A0ABD2BPC8-F1
#
_cell.length_a   1.000
_cell.length_b   1.000
_cell.length_c   1.000
_cell.angle_alpha   90.00
_cell.angle_beta   90.00
_cell.angle_gamma   90.00
#
_symmetry.space_group_name_H-M   'P 1'
#
loop_
_entity.id
_entity.type
_entity.pdbx_description
1 polymer ?
#
loop_
_entity_poly.entity_id
_entity_poly.type
_entity_poly.pdbx_seq_one_letter_code
_entity_poly.pdbx_strand_id
1 'polypeptide(L)'
;MLSTEEDYIKNEYYVYNRQLFGLLGLWDYQRSLKKLIYVRFINLITIVGAFEQIYAILTSERKLNLYTKLLETILPTLGAGSCYYNLTSNATVVHYAKLSRKCTIAMIIILYLYIVFLIFPSLLSIIRYLFGTISYSELILPVHIGHFMENHLNYFLIFWHQCIVIGIVCTVGAANYSMFIGIVLHCCALFNVVIWRINDRFKEKQKNLYCDSKNVKFLDEKNNLLKENEWIIDVIKFYKAAIEFVNFVKVFYEATNLFELSLALFMIMIDYYYVFSPNITKTEGLTKLSYVIGTTFLIFAYFYLGQKLIDHSNKVFLTV
;
A
#
# COMPACT_ATOMS: atom_id res chain seq x y z
N MET A 1 13.35 -27.22 11.41
CA MET A 1 12.39 -26.58 12.35
C MET A 1 12.28 -25.07 12.14
N LEU A 2 13.37 -24.33 11.93
CA LEU A 2 13.30 -22.89 11.54
C LEU A 2 12.64 -22.62 10.17
N SER A 3 12.82 -23.51 9.19
CA SER A 3 12.23 -23.34 7.84
C SER A 3 10.70 -23.42 7.83
N THR A 4 10.11 -24.21 8.72
CA THR A 4 8.66 -24.44 8.78
C THR A 4 7.90 -23.29 9.46
N GLU A 5 8.51 -22.61 10.44
CA GLU A 5 7.92 -21.42 11.06
C GLU A 5 8.04 -20.18 10.16
N GLU A 6 9.17 -19.99 9.48
CA GLU A 6 9.32 -18.92 8.48
C GLU A 6 8.31 -19.07 7.34
N ASP A 7 8.09 -20.29 6.84
CA ASP A 7 7.11 -20.56 5.79
C ASP A 7 5.67 -20.35 6.28
N TYR A 8 5.36 -20.69 7.54
CA TYR A 8 4.05 -20.44 8.12
C TYR A 8 3.76 -18.93 8.21
N ILE A 9 4.73 -18.12 8.65
CA ILE A 9 4.56 -16.67 8.82
C ILE A 9 4.52 -15.94 7.46
N LYS A 10 5.36 -16.35 6.49
CA LYS A 10 5.26 -15.89 5.09
C LYS A 10 3.87 -16.17 4.52
N ASN A 11 3.28 -17.30 4.89
CA ASN A 11 1.95 -17.72 4.47
C ASN A 11 0.78 -17.10 5.27
N GLU A 12 1.02 -16.44 6.41
CA GLU A 12 -0.06 -15.76 7.15
C GLU A 12 -0.09 -14.26 6.85
N TYR A 13 1.06 -13.60 6.78
CA TYR A 13 1.13 -12.14 6.67
C TYR A 13 1.07 -11.61 5.24
N TYR A 14 1.80 -12.24 4.30
CA TYR A 14 2.10 -11.64 3.00
C TYR A 14 1.64 -12.49 1.82
N VAL A 15 0.71 -13.44 2.01
CA VAL A 15 0.28 -14.32 0.89
C VAL A 15 -0.23 -13.53 -0.29
N TYR A 16 -1.14 -12.59 -0.05
CA TYR A 16 -1.71 -11.79 -1.13
C TYR A 16 -0.68 -10.83 -1.71
N ASN A 17 0.13 -10.17 -0.88
CA ASN A 17 1.20 -9.29 -1.35
C ASN A 17 2.21 -10.05 -2.21
N ARG A 18 2.58 -11.28 -1.80
CA ARG A 18 3.44 -12.19 -2.54
C ARG A 18 2.83 -12.60 -3.87
N GLN A 19 1.53 -12.87 -3.91
CA GLN A 19 0.82 -13.15 -5.16
C GLN A 19 0.83 -11.92 -6.07
N LEU A 20 0.52 -10.74 -5.55
CA LEU A 20 0.54 -9.48 -6.30
C LEU A 20 1.94 -9.17 -6.86
N PHE A 21 2.97 -9.15 -6.00
CA PHE A 21 4.35 -8.93 -6.44
C PHE A 21 4.87 -10.04 -7.35
N GLY A 22 4.41 -11.28 -7.18
CA GLY A 22 4.76 -12.40 -8.05
C GLY A 22 4.19 -12.26 -9.46
N LEU A 23 2.96 -11.75 -9.59
CA LEU A 23 2.36 -11.40 -10.88
C LEU A 23 3.11 -10.27 -11.58
N LEU A 24 3.67 -9.34 -10.80
CA LEU A 24 4.44 -8.20 -11.30
C LEU A 24 5.93 -8.52 -11.55
N GLY A 25 6.40 -9.70 -11.18
CA GLY A 25 7.84 -10.01 -11.21
C GLY A 25 8.69 -9.21 -10.21
N LEU A 26 8.05 -8.55 -9.25
CA LEU A 26 8.70 -7.72 -8.24
C LEU A 26 9.02 -8.52 -6.96
N TRP A 27 8.60 -9.78 -6.88
CA TRP A 27 8.90 -10.64 -5.74
C TRP A 27 10.35 -11.11 -5.74
N ASP A 28 11.09 -10.84 -4.66
CA ASP A 28 12.52 -11.10 -4.60
C ASP A 28 12.91 -12.59 -4.65
N TYR A 29 12.04 -13.49 -4.18
CA TYR A 29 12.30 -14.94 -4.19
C TYR A 29 11.83 -15.65 -5.48
N GLN A 30 11.50 -14.90 -6.53
CA GLN A 30 11.12 -15.48 -7.82
C GLN A 30 12.37 -15.93 -8.59
N ARG A 31 12.26 -17.00 -9.40
CA ARG A 31 13.37 -17.45 -10.26
C ARG A 31 13.88 -16.28 -11.11
N SER A 32 15.19 -16.03 -11.10
CA SER A 32 15.84 -14.85 -11.69
C SER A 32 15.43 -14.57 -13.13
N LEU A 33 15.33 -15.61 -13.96
CA LEU A 33 14.89 -15.48 -15.36
C LEU A 33 13.42 -15.05 -15.49
N LYS A 34 12.52 -15.63 -14.68
CA LYS A 34 11.09 -15.24 -14.69
C LYS A 34 10.91 -13.81 -14.20
N LYS A 35 11.62 -13.44 -13.13
CA LYS A 35 11.66 -12.07 -12.58
C LYS A 35 12.04 -11.07 -13.67
N LEU A 36 13.15 -11.33 -14.37
CA LEU A 36 13.66 -10.46 -15.43
C LEU A 36 12.66 -10.30 -16.58
N ILE A 37 12.04 -11.40 -17.05
CA ILE A 37 11.07 -11.36 -18.14
C ILE A 37 9.84 -10.53 -17.76
N TYR A 38 9.23 -10.79 -16.60
CA TYR A 38 8.04 -10.06 -16.16
C TYR A 38 8.34 -8.57 -15.97
N VAL A 39 9.42 -8.22 -15.28
CA VAL A 39 9.79 -6.81 -15.05
C VAL A 39 10.06 -6.09 -16.37
N ARG A 40 10.80 -6.70 -17.30
CA ARG A 40 11.10 -6.08 -18.60
C ARG A 40 9.84 -5.91 -19.44
N PHE A 41 8.95 -6.89 -19.45
CA PHE A 41 7.70 -6.84 -20.21
C PHE A 41 6.72 -5.81 -19.65
N ILE A 42 6.54 -5.80 -18.33
CA ILE A 42 5.67 -4.83 -17.65
C ILE A 42 6.20 -3.41 -17.85
N ASN A 43 7.51 -3.20 -17.64
CA ASN A 43 8.13 -1.89 -17.86
C ASN A 43 8.00 -1.45 -19.32
N LEU A 44 8.12 -2.35 -20.29
CA LEU A 44 7.91 -1.99 -21.70
C LEU A 44 6.48 -1.50 -21.93
N ILE A 45 5.47 -2.22 -21.44
CA ILE A 45 4.05 -1.85 -21.61
C ILE A 45 3.77 -0.48 -20.97
N THR A 46 4.24 -0.27 -19.74
CA THR A 46 4.00 0.98 -19.01
C THR A 46 4.76 2.15 -19.62
N ILE A 47 6.01 1.95 -20.07
CA ILE A 47 6.81 2.97 -20.75
C ILE A 47 6.15 3.37 -22.08
N VAL A 48 5.67 2.42 -22.88
CA VAL A 48 4.95 2.71 -24.12
C VAL A 48 3.71 3.57 -23.83
N GLY A 49 2.93 3.22 -22.80
CA GLY A 49 1.78 4.03 -22.38
C GLY A 49 2.16 5.42 -21.90
N ALA A 50 3.25 5.55 -21.14
CA ALA A 50 3.76 6.85 -20.70
C ALA A 50 4.23 7.70 -21.90
N PHE A 51 4.87 7.09 -22.90
CA PHE A 51 5.28 7.80 -24.12
C PHE A 51 4.09 8.28 -24.95
N GLU A 52 3.07 7.44 -25.17
CA GLU A 52 1.85 7.84 -25.87
C GLU A 52 1.17 9.02 -25.18
N GLN A 53 1.13 8.98 -23.86
CA GLN A 53 0.63 10.04 -23.00
C GLN A 53 1.46 11.34 -23.14
N ILE A 54 2.78 11.28 -22.97
CA ILE A 54 3.68 12.44 -23.10
C ILE A 54 3.59 13.03 -24.52
N TYR A 55 3.57 12.19 -25.54
CA TYR A 55 3.44 12.63 -26.93
C TYR A 55 2.13 13.39 -27.14
N ALA A 56 1.01 12.86 -26.63
CA ALA A 56 -0.29 13.53 -26.71
C ALA A 56 -0.28 14.91 -26.02
N ILE A 57 0.49 15.09 -24.95
CA ILE A 57 0.72 16.39 -24.32
C ILE A 57 1.45 17.34 -25.27
N LEU A 58 2.56 16.87 -25.84
CA LEU A 58 3.43 17.68 -26.70
C LEU A 58 2.70 18.15 -27.98
N THR A 59 1.75 17.37 -28.47
CA THR A 59 0.98 17.66 -29.69
C THR A 59 -0.37 18.34 -29.45
N SER A 60 -0.88 18.36 -28.21
CA SER A 60 -2.19 18.96 -27.92
C SER A 60 -2.11 20.49 -27.79
N GLU A 61 -2.80 21.22 -28.67
CA GLU A 61 -2.96 22.69 -28.57
C GLU A 61 -3.76 23.14 -27.33
N ARG A 62 -4.48 22.23 -26.64
CA ARG A 62 -5.20 22.51 -25.38
C ARG A 62 -4.39 22.06 -24.17
N LYS A 63 -3.90 23.06 -23.42
CA LYS A 63 -2.74 22.97 -22.52
C LYS A 63 -3.02 22.66 -21.04
N LEU A 64 -4.21 22.26 -20.62
CA LEU A 64 -4.47 22.05 -19.18
C LEU A 64 -5.19 20.73 -18.88
N ASN A 65 -6.22 20.38 -19.66
CA ASN A 65 -7.07 19.18 -19.45
C ASN A 65 -6.35 17.84 -19.64
N LEU A 66 -5.23 17.87 -20.38
CA LEU A 66 -4.42 16.70 -20.69
C LEU A 66 -3.34 16.43 -19.63
N TYR A 67 -2.80 17.49 -19.01
CA TYR A 67 -1.77 17.38 -17.96
C TYR A 67 -2.33 16.71 -16.70
N THR A 68 -3.61 16.91 -16.42
CA THR A 68 -4.31 16.38 -15.24
C THR A 68 -4.62 14.90 -15.32
N LYS A 69 -4.89 14.38 -16.52
CA LYS A 69 -5.14 12.95 -16.74
C LYS A 69 -3.83 12.14 -16.78
N LEU A 70 -2.69 12.82 -16.95
CA LEU A 70 -1.38 12.21 -17.14
C LEU A 70 -0.67 11.86 -15.83
N LEU A 71 -0.67 12.81 -14.91
CA LEU A 71 0.09 12.72 -13.67
C LEU A 71 -0.60 11.75 -12.67
N GLU A 72 -1.90 11.49 -12.89
CA GLU A 72 -2.72 10.41 -12.29
C GLU A 72 -2.16 9.00 -12.63
N THR A 73 -1.46 8.84 -13.77
CA THR A 73 -0.97 7.54 -14.26
C THR A 73 0.47 7.21 -13.84
N ILE A 74 1.30 8.24 -13.59
CA ILE A 74 2.74 8.08 -13.24
C ILE A 74 2.92 7.61 -11.78
N LEU A 75 2.01 8.02 -10.90
CA LEU A 75 2.11 7.82 -9.45
C LEU A 75 2.31 6.36 -9.01
N PRO A 76 1.68 5.33 -9.63
CA PRO A 76 1.80 3.96 -9.14
C PRO A 76 3.04 3.21 -9.64
N THR A 77 3.93 3.83 -10.41
CA THR A 77 5.11 3.16 -11.01
C THR A 77 6.38 3.18 -10.16
N LEU A 78 6.40 3.88 -9.01
CA LEU A 78 7.63 4.15 -8.25
C LEU A 78 7.79 3.39 -6.92
N GLY A 79 6.78 2.64 -6.49
CA GLY A 79 6.81 1.92 -5.21
C GLY A 79 7.17 0.45 -5.35
N ALA A 80 8.45 0.12 -5.59
CA ALA A 80 8.91 -1.26 -5.57
C ALA A 80 10.26 -1.42 -4.87
N GLY A 81 10.22 -1.58 -3.54
CA GLY A 81 11.36 -2.11 -2.79
C GLY A 81 11.18 -2.00 -1.28
N SER A 82 10.98 -3.14 -0.60
CA SER A 82 11.90 -3.62 0.45
C SER A 82 11.26 -4.73 1.29
N CYS A 83 11.81 -5.95 1.20
CA CYS A 83 11.36 -7.13 1.94
C CYS A 83 12.02 -7.27 3.33
N TYR A 84 11.18 -7.62 4.31
CA TYR A 84 11.30 -8.47 5.53
C TYR A 84 12.60 -8.66 6.35
N TYR A 85 12.47 -8.61 7.69
CA TYR A 85 13.20 -9.45 8.66
C TYR A 85 12.42 -9.69 9.98
N ASN A 86 12.63 -10.90 10.52
CA ASN A 86 12.44 -11.49 11.86
C ASN A 86 11.16 -11.26 12.69
N LEU A 87 10.42 -12.34 12.97
CA LEU A 87 9.43 -12.41 14.05
C LEU A 87 9.42 -13.73 14.81
N THR A 88 9.38 -13.60 16.12
CA THR A 88 8.92 -14.62 17.08
C THR A 88 7.38 -14.66 17.15
N SER A 89 6.80 -15.87 17.15
CA SER A 89 5.35 -16.10 17.19
C SER A 89 4.72 -15.71 18.52
N ASN A 90 3.83 -14.71 18.53
CA ASN A 90 2.97 -14.36 19.67
C ASN A 90 1.52 -14.19 19.21
N ALA A 91 0.53 -14.43 20.08
CA ALA A 91 -0.89 -14.29 19.73
C ALA A 91 -1.27 -12.87 19.25
N THR A 92 -0.61 -11.84 19.77
CA THR A 92 -0.75 -10.43 19.34
C THR A 92 -0.29 -10.23 17.90
N VAL A 93 0.82 -10.85 17.51
CA VAL A 93 1.34 -10.85 16.14
C VAL A 93 0.31 -11.48 15.19
N VAL A 94 -0.29 -12.62 15.55
CA VAL A 94 -1.32 -13.25 14.70
C VAL A 94 -2.55 -12.34 14.49
N HIS A 95 -2.93 -11.57 15.52
CA HIS A 95 -4.03 -10.61 15.39
C HIS A 95 -3.73 -9.53 14.33
N TYR A 96 -2.54 -8.92 14.35
CA TYR A 96 -2.14 -7.92 13.36
C TYR A 96 -1.94 -8.51 11.97
N ALA A 97 -1.51 -9.77 11.86
CA ALA A 97 -1.45 -10.50 10.59
C ALA A 97 -2.83 -10.59 9.92
N LYS A 98 -3.83 -11.05 10.70
CA LYS A 98 -5.22 -11.17 10.24
C LYS A 98 -5.82 -9.81 9.88
N LEU A 99 -5.50 -8.76 10.65
CA LEU A 99 -5.94 -7.40 10.34
C LEU A 99 -5.34 -6.90 9.02
N SER A 100 -4.02 -7.05 8.84
CA SER A 100 -3.33 -6.72 7.58
C SER A 100 -3.94 -7.44 6.38
N ARG A 101 -4.22 -8.73 6.53
CA ARG A 101 -4.86 -9.56 5.51
C ARG A 101 -6.25 -9.04 5.12
N LYS A 102 -7.09 -8.71 6.11
CA LYS A 102 -8.42 -8.13 5.86
C LYS A 102 -8.33 -6.79 5.14
N CYS A 103 -7.43 -5.90 5.57
CA CYS A 103 -7.18 -4.62 4.91
C CYS A 103 -6.70 -4.82 3.47
N THR A 104 -5.81 -5.78 3.22
CA THR A 104 -5.31 -6.10 1.88
C THR A 104 -6.43 -6.58 0.96
N ILE A 105 -7.27 -7.52 1.42
CA ILE A 105 -8.43 -8.00 0.63
C ILE A 105 -9.40 -6.85 0.35
N ALA A 106 -9.73 -6.03 1.34
CA ALA A 106 -10.62 -4.89 1.17
C ALA A 106 -10.05 -3.89 0.14
N MET A 107 -8.76 -3.57 0.21
CA MET A 107 -8.08 -2.70 -0.74
C MET A 107 -8.12 -3.26 -2.16
N ILE A 108 -7.84 -4.56 -2.33
CA ILE A 108 -7.95 -5.23 -3.64
C ILE A 108 -9.38 -5.06 -4.17
N ILE A 109 -10.40 -5.42 -3.39
CA ILE A 109 -11.80 -5.33 -3.84
C ILE A 109 -12.16 -3.89 -4.25
N ILE A 110 -11.83 -2.90 -3.41
CA ILE A 110 -12.13 -1.48 -3.69
C ILE A 110 -11.42 -1.01 -4.97
N LEU A 111 -10.14 -1.34 -5.14
CA LEU A 111 -9.37 -0.94 -6.30
C LEU A 111 -9.89 -1.59 -7.59
N TYR A 112 -10.25 -2.88 -7.57
CA TYR A 112 -10.80 -3.53 -8.75
C TYR A 112 -12.21 -3.02 -9.09
N LEU A 113 -13.05 -2.73 -8.10
CA LEU A 113 -14.33 -2.04 -8.32
C LEU A 113 -14.13 -0.65 -8.94
N TYR A 114 -13.08 0.06 -8.52
CA TYR A 114 -12.71 1.36 -9.08
C TYR A 114 -12.25 1.25 -10.55
N ILE A 115 -11.46 0.23 -10.90
CA ILE A 115 -11.08 -0.04 -12.30
C ILE A 115 -12.32 -0.27 -13.16
N VAL A 116 -13.29 -1.07 -12.68
CA VAL A 116 -14.55 -1.29 -13.40
C VAL A 116 -15.27 0.04 -13.61
N PHE A 117 -15.36 0.88 -12.57
CA PHE A 117 -15.96 2.21 -12.67
C PHE A 117 -15.27 3.11 -13.71
N LEU A 118 -13.94 3.09 -13.79
CA LEU A 118 -13.17 3.88 -14.77
C LEU A 118 -13.37 3.40 -16.21
N ILE A 119 -13.45 2.08 -16.43
CA ILE A 119 -13.58 1.49 -17.77
C ILE A 119 -15.04 1.52 -18.26
N PHE A 120 -16.01 1.57 -17.34
CA PHE A 120 -17.44 1.48 -17.64
C PHE A 120 -17.94 2.52 -18.67
N PRO A 121 -17.59 3.83 -18.60
CA PRO A 121 -18.00 4.80 -19.61
C PRO A 121 -17.56 4.43 -21.03
N SER A 122 -16.34 3.91 -21.18
CA SER A 122 -15.80 3.46 -22.46
C SER A 122 -16.53 2.23 -22.99
N LEU A 123 -16.79 1.24 -22.14
CA LEU A 123 -17.59 0.06 -22.51
C LEU A 123 -19.00 0.44 -22.96
N LEU A 124 -19.64 1.37 -22.24
CA LEU A 124 -20.96 1.87 -22.61
C LEU A 124 -20.93 2.59 -23.96
N SER A 125 -19.87 3.36 -24.26
CA SER A 125 -19.70 4.01 -25.57
C SER A 125 -19.53 2.98 -26.69
N ILE A 126 -18.77 1.90 -26.48
CA ILE A 126 -18.59 0.81 -27.45
C ILE A 126 -19.93 0.11 -27.72
N ILE A 127 -20.70 -0.21 -26.67
CA ILE A 127 -22.03 -0.83 -26.81
C ILE A 127 -22.95 0.08 -27.63
N ARG A 128 -22.99 1.37 -27.31
CA ARG A 128 -23.79 2.37 -28.04
C ARG A 128 -23.39 2.47 -29.52
N TYR A 129 -22.10 2.37 -29.82
CA TYR A 129 -21.60 2.34 -31.19
C TYR A 129 -22.05 1.08 -31.93
N LEU A 130 -21.98 -0.10 -31.31
CA LEU A 130 -22.43 -1.37 -31.90
C LEU A 130 -23.94 -1.37 -32.23
N PHE A 131 -24.75 -0.69 -31.43
CA PHE A 131 -26.18 -0.49 -31.70
C PHE A 131 -26.48 0.64 -32.71
N GLY A 132 -25.45 1.31 -33.26
CA GLY A 132 -25.60 2.39 -34.22
C GLY A 132 -26.15 3.69 -33.63
N THR A 133 -26.10 3.87 -32.30
CA THR A 133 -26.63 5.06 -31.63
C THR A 133 -25.66 6.24 -31.59
N ILE A 134 -24.37 6.00 -31.82
CA ILE A 134 -23.32 7.03 -31.86
C ILE A 134 -22.37 6.79 -33.03
N SER A 135 -21.71 7.85 -33.47
CA SER A 135 -20.67 7.80 -34.49
C SER A 135 -19.30 7.40 -33.91
N TYR A 136 -18.35 7.03 -34.79
CA TYR A 136 -16.98 6.68 -34.37
C TYR A 136 -16.26 7.81 -33.62
N SER A 137 -16.51 9.07 -34.00
CA SER A 137 -15.93 10.27 -33.35
C SER A 137 -16.39 10.49 -31.91
N GLU A 138 -17.45 9.82 -31.48
CA GLU A 138 -18.02 9.94 -30.13
C GLU A 138 -17.58 8.82 -29.18
N LEU A 139 -16.72 7.91 -29.63
CA LEU A 139 -16.16 6.86 -28.77
C LEU A 139 -15.27 7.46 -27.68
N ILE A 140 -15.44 6.95 -26.46
CA ILE A 140 -14.74 7.46 -25.28
C ILE A 140 -13.65 6.48 -24.89
N LEU A 141 -12.42 6.95 -24.71
CA LEU A 141 -11.32 6.15 -24.15
C LEU A 141 -11.26 6.31 -22.62
N PRO A 142 -10.82 5.26 -21.88
CA PRO A 142 -10.62 5.35 -20.43
C PRO A 142 -9.70 6.51 -20.04
N VAL A 143 -8.67 6.73 -20.85
CA VAL A 143 -7.80 7.91 -20.77
C VAL A 143 -7.86 8.64 -22.10
N HIS A 144 -8.24 9.92 -22.05
CA HIS A 144 -8.43 10.73 -23.26
C HIS A 144 -7.09 11.03 -23.95
N ILE A 145 -6.90 10.51 -25.16
CA ILE A 145 -5.74 10.79 -26.01
C ILE A 145 -6.22 11.66 -27.18
N GLY A 146 -5.84 12.93 -27.18
CA GLY A 146 -6.45 13.95 -28.04
C GLY A 146 -6.12 13.91 -29.54
N HIS A 147 -5.34 12.95 -30.03
CA HIS A 147 -4.79 13.03 -31.41
C HIS A 147 -4.61 11.71 -32.19
N PHE A 148 -4.91 10.53 -31.64
CA PHE A 148 -4.56 9.26 -32.31
C PHE A 148 -5.73 8.51 -32.99
N MET A 149 -6.93 9.10 -33.04
CA MET A 149 -8.14 8.37 -33.48
C MET A 149 -8.50 8.67 -34.94
N GLU A 150 -7.60 8.38 -35.87
CA GLU A 150 -7.90 8.47 -37.31
C GLU A 150 -8.59 7.21 -37.85
N ASN A 151 -8.37 6.04 -37.24
CA ASN A 151 -8.85 4.74 -37.72
C ASN A 151 -9.46 3.85 -36.64
N HIS A 152 -10.57 3.17 -36.96
CA HIS A 152 -11.29 2.26 -36.06
C HIS A 152 -10.43 1.15 -35.41
N LEU A 153 -9.48 0.59 -36.17
CA LEU A 153 -8.59 -0.46 -35.67
C LEU A 153 -7.64 0.07 -34.58
N ASN A 154 -7.18 1.32 -34.73
CA ASN A 154 -6.31 1.98 -33.76
C ASN A 154 -7.05 2.25 -32.44
N TYR A 155 -8.35 2.55 -32.48
CA TYR A 155 -9.15 2.74 -31.27
C TYR A 155 -9.13 1.51 -30.37
N PHE A 156 -9.49 0.33 -30.90
CA PHE A 156 -9.57 -0.88 -30.09
C PHE A 156 -8.22 -1.30 -29.55
N LEU A 157 -7.14 -1.10 -30.33
CA LEU A 157 -5.79 -1.38 -29.89
C LEU A 157 -5.37 -0.48 -28.72
N ILE A 158 -5.61 0.84 -28.83
CA ILE A 158 -5.34 1.81 -27.76
C ILE A 158 -6.21 1.53 -26.53
N PHE A 159 -7.49 1.21 -26.73
CA PHE A 159 -8.41 0.87 -25.65
C PHE A 159 -7.89 -0.32 -24.83
N TRP A 160 -7.54 -1.43 -25.49
CA TRP A 160 -7.01 -2.62 -24.81
C TRP A 160 -5.69 -2.35 -24.11
N HIS A 161 -4.79 -1.61 -24.75
CA HIS A 161 -3.53 -1.20 -24.15
C HIS A 161 -3.76 -0.36 -22.88
N GLN A 162 -4.66 0.64 -22.92
CA GLN A 162 -5.01 1.43 -21.75
C GLN A 162 -5.62 0.60 -20.62
N CYS A 163 -6.52 -0.35 -20.94
CA CYS A 163 -7.08 -1.25 -19.93
C CYS A 163 -5.99 -2.09 -19.25
N ILE A 164 -5.02 -2.60 -20.02
CA ILE A 164 -3.88 -3.35 -19.49
C ILE A 164 -3.00 -2.46 -18.61
N VAL A 165 -2.67 -1.24 -19.07
CA VAL A 165 -1.86 -0.29 -18.30
C VAL A 165 -2.56 0.07 -16.99
N ILE A 166 -3.84 0.44 -17.01
CA ILE A 166 -4.63 0.74 -15.80
C ILE A 166 -4.61 -0.46 -14.83
N GLY A 167 -4.83 -1.68 -15.34
CA GLY A 167 -4.79 -2.90 -14.53
C GLY A 167 -3.44 -3.14 -13.85
N ILE A 168 -2.33 -2.97 -14.60
CA ILE A 168 -0.96 -3.09 -14.06
C ILE A 168 -0.73 -2.04 -12.98
N VAL A 169 -1.01 -0.77 -13.29
CA VAL A 169 -0.82 0.39 -12.42
C VAL A 169 -1.56 0.23 -11.10
N CYS A 170 -2.84 -0.17 -11.14
CA CYS A 170 -3.61 -0.45 -9.94
C CYS A 170 -3.10 -1.66 -9.15
N THR A 171 -2.59 -2.69 -9.83
CA THR A 171 -2.01 -3.88 -9.17
C THR A 171 -0.71 -3.54 -8.44
N VAL A 172 0.17 -2.74 -9.05
CA VAL A 172 1.40 -2.24 -8.41
C VAL A 172 1.06 -1.38 -7.19
N GLY A 173 0.11 -0.45 -7.34
CA GLY A 173 -0.40 0.34 -6.22
C GLY A 173 -0.90 -0.56 -5.10
N ALA A 174 -1.83 -1.48 -5.39
CA ALA A 174 -2.38 -2.42 -4.40
C ALA A 174 -1.27 -3.18 -3.65
N ALA A 175 -0.25 -3.66 -4.37
CA ALA A 175 0.89 -4.37 -3.79
C ALA A 175 1.71 -3.47 -2.86
N ASN A 176 2.04 -2.24 -3.27
CA ASN A 176 2.80 -1.31 -2.46
C ASN A 176 2.05 -0.89 -1.19
N TYR A 177 0.80 -0.45 -1.33
CA TYR A 177 -0.02 0.00 -0.19
C TYR A 177 -0.28 -1.13 0.82
N SER A 178 -0.60 -2.34 0.34
CA SER A 178 -0.81 -3.48 1.23
C SER A 178 0.48 -3.88 1.95
N MET A 179 1.64 -3.71 1.32
CA MET A 179 2.93 -3.98 1.94
C MET A 179 3.25 -2.97 3.04
N PHE A 180 3.03 -1.70 2.76
CA PHE A 180 3.18 -0.63 3.76
C PHE A 180 2.27 -0.88 4.97
N ILE A 181 0.99 -1.18 4.75
CA ILE A 181 0.04 -1.53 5.83
C ILE A 181 0.57 -2.71 6.66
N GLY A 182 1.01 -3.78 6.00
CA GLY A 182 1.53 -4.98 6.66
C GLY A 182 2.74 -4.68 7.54
N ILE A 183 3.69 -3.89 7.04
CA ILE A 183 4.90 -3.50 7.78
C ILE A 183 4.54 -2.61 8.98
N VAL A 184 3.70 -1.59 8.79
CA VAL A 184 3.31 -0.69 9.90
C VAL A 184 2.54 -1.44 10.98
N LEU A 185 1.59 -2.30 10.60
CA LEU A 185 0.86 -3.14 11.55
C LEU A 185 1.79 -4.14 12.25
N HIS A 186 2.83 -4.61 11.56
CA HIS A 186 3.86 -5.43 12.18
C HIS A 186 4.67 -4.65 13.23
N CYS A 187 5.11 -3.43 12.95
CA CYS A 187 5.74 -2.55 13.93
C CYS A 187 4.84 -2.33 15.16
N CYS A 188 3.54 -2.07 14.93
CA CYS A 188 2.55 -1.97 15.98
C CYS A 188 2.46 -3.25 16.83
N ALA A 189 2.57 -4.43 16.21
CA ALA A 189 2.59 -5.70 16.92
C ALA A 189 3.82 -5.83 17.83
N LEU A 190 5.00 -5.40 17.38
CA LEU A 190 6.23 -5.42 18.18
C LEU A 190 6.10 -4.57 19.45
N PHE A 191 5.61 -3.33 19.33
CA PHE A 191 5.37 -2.48 20.51
C PHE A 191 4.33 -3.08 21.45
N ASN A 192 3.26 -3.68 20.92
CA ASN A 192 2.27 -4.36 21.75
C ASN A 192 2.85 -5.59 22.48
N VAL A 193 3.82 -6.31 21.89
CA VAL A 193 4.52 -7.39 22.58
C VAL A 193 5.34 -6.84 23.76
N VAL A 194 6.03 -5.71 23.59
CA VAL A 194 6.76 -5.04 24.68
C VAL A 194 5.80 -4.66 25.81
N ILE A 195 4.70 -3.98 25.49
CA ILE A 195 3.67 -3.58 26.46
C ILE A 195 3.11 -4.79 27.20
N TRP A 196 2.85 -5.89 26.49
CA TRP A 196 2.36 -7.12 27.10
C TRP A 196 3.38 -7.73 28.05
N ARG A 197 4.66 -7.85 27.66
CA ARG A 197 5.73 -8.38 28.52
C ARG A 197 5.88 -7.58 29.81
N ILE A 198 5.80 -6.25 29.73
CA ILE A 198 5.86 -5.36 30.89
C ILE A 198 4.66 -5.59 31.81
N ASN A 199 3.45 -5.53 31.26
CA ASN A 199 2.21 -5.68 32.04
C ASN A 199 2.05 -7.06 32.68
N ASP A 200 2.41 -8.12 31.95
CA ASP A 200 2.34 -9.51 32.44
C ASP A 200 3.22 -9.69 33.67
N ARG A 201 4.45 -9.17 33.60
CA ARG A 201 5.41 -9.22 34.72
C ARG A 201 4.94 -8.41 35.94
N PHE A 202 4.36 -7.22 35.72
CA PHE A 202 3.80 -6.43 36.83
C PHE A 202 2.62 -7.14 37.51
N LYS A 203 1.75 -7.79 36.74
CA LYS A 203 0.64 -8.60 37.28
C LYS A 203 1.15 -9.80 38.09
N GLU A 204 2.19 -10.48 37.59
CA GLU A 204 2.82 -11.60 38.30
C GLU A 204 3.41 -11.13 39.65
N LYS A 205 4.15 -10.01 39.66
CA LYS A 205 4.69 -9.42 40.91
C LYS A 205 3.58 -9.05 41.90
N GLN A 206 2.51 -8.41 41.43
CA GLN A 206 1.38 -8.02 42.28
C GLN A 206 0.68 -9.24 42.88
N LYS A 207 0.51 -10.32 42.11
CA LYS A 207 -0.07 -11.58 42.59
C LYS A 207 0.83 -12.25 43.63
N ASN A 208 2.14 -12.28 43.39
CA ASN A 208 3.09 -12.87 44.34
C ASN A 208 3.11 -12.08 45.66
N LEU A 209 3.08 -10.74 45.63
CA LEU A 209 2.98 -9.90 46.83
C LEU A 209 1.73 -10.18 47.68
N TYR A 210 0.62 -10.56 47.05
CA TYR A 210 -0.62 -10.92 47.75
C TYR A 210 -0.56 -12.34 48.36
N CYS A 211 0.18 -13.26 47.74
CA CYS A 211 0.29 -14.65 48.18
C CYS A 211 1.43 -14.89 49.19
N ASP A 212 2.46 -14.04 49.23
CA ASP A 212 3.71 -14.30 49.97
C ASP A 212 3.76 -13.67 51.37
N SER A 213 2.65 -13.76 52.12
CA SER A 213 2.57 -13.27 53.51
C SER A 213 3.37 -14.12 54.52
N LYS A 214 4.12 -15.15 54.09
CA LYS A 214 4.89 -16.03 54.99
C LYS A 214 6.23 -16.47 54.39
N ASN A 215 7.29 -15.79 54.84
CA ASN A 215 8.68 -16.26 55.00
C ASN A 215 9.41 -16.87 53.80
N VAL A 216 10.31 -16.14 53.11
CA VAL A 216 11.57 -16.69 52.55
C VAL A 216 12.71 -15.65 52.55
N LYS A 217 13.95 -16.16 52.64
CA LYS A 217 15.26 -15.61 53.05
C LYS A 217 16.02 -14.79 51.98
N PHE A 218 16.84 -13.84 52.45
CA PHE A 218 17.89 -13.03 51.79
C PHE A 218 18.71 -13.64 50.62
N LEU A 219 18.88 -14.97 50.54
CA LEU A 219 19.60 -15.63 49.43
C LEU A 219 18.75 -15.73 48.15
N ASP A 220 17.44 -15.78 48.31
CA ASP A 220 16.48 -15.75 47.20
C ASP A 220 16.41 -14.35 46.58
N GLU A 221 16.63 -13.31 47.40
CA GLU A 221 16.61 -11.90 47.00
C GLU A 221 17.71 -11.55 45.99
N LYS A 222 18.95 -12.04 46.18
CA LYS A 222 20.05 -11.80 45.23
C LYS A 222 19.82 -12.50 43.88
N ASN A 223 19.30 -13.72 43.89
CA ASN A 223 18.97 -14.46 42.67
C ASN A 223 17.76 -13.86 41.96
N ASN A 224 16.78 -13.33 42.70
CA ASN A 224 15.64 -12.62 42.16
C ASN A 224 16.05 -11.27 41.54
N LEU A 225 16.95 -10.51 42.18
CA LEU A 225 17.50 -9.27 41.63
C LEU A 225 18.28 -9.52 40.32
N LEU A 226 19.07 -10.59 40.24
CA LEU A 226 19.77 -10.97 39.00
C LEU A 226 18.77 -11.30 37.88
N LYS A 227 17.75 -12.12 38.15
CA LYS A 227 16.69 -12.46 37.18
C LYS A 227 15.90 -11.23 36.75
N GLU A 228 15.65 -10.28 37.66
CA GLU A 228 14.97 -9.02 37.34
C GLU A 228 15.80 -8.16 36.40
N ASN A 229 17.10 -8.01 36.69
CA ASN A 229 18.01 -7.27 35.82
C ASN A 229 18.11 -7.91 34.43
N GLU A 230 18.21 -9.24 34.36
CA GLU A 230 18.22 -9.98 33.08
C GLU A 230 16.93 -9.76 32.28
N TRP A 231 15.76 -9.81 32.94
CA TRP A 231 14.47 -9.54 32.30
C TRP A 231 14.35 -8.11 31.78
N ILE A 232 14.76 -7.11 32.59
CA ILE A 232 14.77 -5.69 32.17
C ILE A 232 15.67 -5.53 30.94
N ILE A 233 16.87 -6.13 30.98
CA ILE A 233 17.82 -6.09 29.86
C ILE A 233 17.21 -6.73 28.61
N ASP A 234 16.50 -7.87 28.73
CA ASP A 234 15.84 -8.51 27.58
C ASP A 234 14.73 -7.63 26.98
N VAL A 235 13.88 -7.04 27.82
CA VAL A 235 12.80 -6.14 27.36
C VAL A 235 13.38 -4.91 26.66
N ILE A 236 14.42 -4.29 27.23
CA ILE A 236 15.10 -3.14 26.61
C ILE A 236 15.75 -3.53 25.29
N LYS A 237 16.44 -4.67 25.23
CA LYS A 237 17.04 -5.17 23.98
C LYS A 237 15.98 -5.39 22.91
N PHE A 238 14.84 -6.00 23.26
CA PHE A 238 13.74 -6.23 22.31
C PHE A 238 13.09 -4.91 21.85
N TYR A 239 12.84 -3.98 22.76
CA TYR A 239 12.31 -2.66 22.41
C TYR A 239 13.27 -1.89 21.49
N LYS A 240 14.58 -1.94 21.77
CA LYS A 240 15.60 -1.33 20.91
C LYS A 240 15.59 -1.95 19.50
N ALA A 241 15.50 -3.28 19.39
CA ALA A 241 15.38 -3.95 18.10
C ALA A 241 14.10 -3.53 17.35
N ALA A 242 12.98 -3.34 18.06
CA ALA A 242 11.74 -2.83 17.46
C ALA A 242 11.89 -1.40 16.91
N ILE A 243 12.57 -0.50 17.65
CA ILE A 243 12.90 0.84 17.15
C ILE A 243 13.85 0.80 15.97
N GLU A 244 14.89 -0.04 16.01
CA GLU A 244 15.83 -0.22 14.90
C GLU A 244 15.09 -0.70 13.63
N PHE A 245 14.11 -1.60 13.78
CA PHE A 245 13.25 -2.02 12.68
C PHE A 245 12.38 -0.88 12.14
N VAL A 246 11.76 -0.06 13.01
CA VAL A 246 10.98 1.11 12.59
C VAL A 246 11.86 2.13 11.84
N ASN A 247 13.07 2.40 12.34
CA ASN A 247 14.02 3.28 11.68
C ASN A 247 14.46 2.73 10.32
N PHE A 248 14.69 1.42 10.23
CA PHE A 248 14.96 0.76 8.96
C PHE A 248 13.82 0.98 7.96
N VAL A 249 12.57 0.71 8.35
CA VAL A 249 11.37 0.95 7.51
C VAL A 249 11.28 2.42 7.07
N LYS A 250 11.56 3.35 7.99
CA LYS A 250 11.55 4.78 7.69
C LYS A 250 12.52 5.13 6.55
N VAL A 251 13.75 4.58 6.55
CA VAL A 251 14.74 4.86 5.50
C VAL A 251 14.24 4.45 4.11
N PHE A 252 13.48 3.35 3.97
CA PHE A 252 12.96 2.90 2.67
C PHE A 252 11.75 3.71 2.19
N TYR A 253 10.87 4.11 3.11
CA TYR A 253 9.60 4.71 2.76
C TYR A 253 9.57 6.24 2.87
N GLU A 254 10.50 6.88 3.58
CA GLU A 254 10.45 8.33 3.82
C GLU A 254 10.52 9.14 2.53
N ALA A 255 11.53 8.91 1.69
CA ALA A 255 11.70 9.64 0.44
C ALA A 255 10.56 9.32 -0.55
N THR A 256 10.22 8.04 -0.69
CA THR A 256 9.17 7.56 -1.61
C THR A 256 7.80 8.12 -1.21
N ASN A 257 7.44 8.04 0.07
CA ASN A 257 6.15 8.55 0.55
C ASN A 257 6.08 10.09 0.47
N LEU A 258 7.19 10.81 0.72
CA LEU A 258 7.22 12.25 0.58
C LEU A 258 6.96 12.68 -0.86
N PHE A 259 7.60 11.98 -1.81
CA PHE A 259 7.41 12.23 -3.23
C PHE A 259 5.99 11.89 -3.68
N GLU A 260 5.48 10.71 -3.29
CA GLU A 260 4.10 10.28 -3.60
C GLU A 260 3.06 11.24 -3.02
N LEU A 261 3.24 11.70 -1.78
CA LEU A 261 2.33 12.65 -1.14
C LEU A 261 2.34 14.01 -1.85
N SER A 262 3.53 14.49 -2.24
CA SER A 262 3.67 15.76 -2.97
C SER A 262 2.95 15.71 -4.31
N LEU A 263 3.10 14.62 -5.06
CA LEU A 263 2.38 14.39 -6.30
C LEU A 263 0.87 14.28 -6.07
N ALA A 264 0.44 13.50 -5.08
CA ALA A 264 -0.98 13.30 -4.77
C ALA A 264 -1.68 14.62 -4.43
N LEU A 265 -1.02 15.51 -3.66
CA LEU A 265 -1.55 16.84 -3.34
C LEU A 265 -1.68 17.74 -4.57
N PHE A 266 -0.65 17.75 -5.42
CA PHE A 266 -0.68 18.50 -6.67
C PHE A 266 -1.81 18.01 -7.59
N MET A 267 -2.06 16.69 -7.63
CA MET A 267 -3.18 16.11 -8.37
C MET A 267 -4.54 16.51 -7.85
N ILE A 268 -4.74 16.40 -6.53
CA ILE A 268 -5.99 16.83 -5.91
C ILE A 268 -6.28 18.29 -6.24
N MET A 269 -5.28 19.18 -6.19
CA MET A 269 -5.48 20.60 -6.53
C MET A 269 -5.99 20.78 -7.97
N ILE A 270 -5.38 20.05 -8.88
CA ILE A 270 -5.71 20.09 -10.29
C ILE A 270 -7.11 19.51 -10.54
N ASP A 271 -7.41 18.31 -10.05
CA ASP A 271 -8.69 17.65 -10.29
C ASP A 271 -9.84 18.41 -9.63
N TYR A 272 -9.59 18.99 -8.46
CA TYR A 272 -10.55 19.85 -7.78
C TYR A 272 -10.90 21.08 -8.62
N TYR A 273 -9.92 21.74 -9.25
CA TYR A 273 -10.18 22.83 -10.19
C TYR A 273 -11.08 22.37 -11.37
N TYR A 274 -10.84 21.17 -11.89
CA TYR A 274 -11.61 20.62 -13.01
C TYR A 274 -13.05 20.25 -12.66
N VAL A 275 -13.30 19.77 -11.45
CA VAL A 275 -14.66 19.45 -10.97
C VAL A 275 -15.59 20.66 -11.06
N PHE A 276 -15.08 21.87 -10.85
CA PHE A 276 -15.87 23.11 -10.90
C PHE A 276 -15.77 23.85 -12.24
N SER A 277 -15.12 23.28 -13.25
CA SER A 277 -15.01 23.93 -14.56
C SER A 277 -16.37 23.91 -15.28
N PRO A 278 -16.85 25.04 -15.83
CA PRO A 278 -18.16 25.11 -16.48
C PRO A 278 -18.25 24.31 -17.79
N ASN A 279 -17.10 23.88 -18.34
CA ASN A 279 -17.01 23.19 -19.62
C ASN A 279 -16.92 21.66 -19.52
N ILE A 280 -17.11 21.08 -18.32
CA ILE A 280 -16.97 19.63 -18.09
C ILE A 280 -18.31 18.91 -18.25
N THR A 281 -18.29 17.72 -18.86
CA THR A 281 -19.49 16.88 -18.91
C THR A 281 -19.80 16.31 -17.52
N LYS A 282 -21.07 15.99 -17.23
CA LYS A 282 -21.48 15.39 -15.94
C LYS A 282 -20.70 14.12 -15.60
N THR A 283 -20.41 13.28 -16.61
CA THR A 283 -19.66 12.02 -16.47
C THR A 283 -18.18 12.27 -16.17
N GLU A 284 -17.55 13.23 -16.83
CA GLU A 284 -16.16 13.61 -16.54
C GLU A 284 -16.02 14.26 -15.16
N GLY A 285 -16.98 15.11 -14.77
CA GLY A 285 -17.02 15.72 -13.44
C GLY A 285 -17.14 14.68 -12.32
N LEU A 286 -18.00 13.66 -12.48
CA LEU A 286 -18.10 12.54 -11.55
C LEU A 286 -16.81 11.72 -11.47
N THR A 287 -16.14 11.52 -12.61
CA THR A 287 -14.87 10.81 -12.66
C THR A 287 -13.79 11.59 -11.91
N LYS A 288 -13.68 12.90 -12.14
CA LYS A 288 -12.71 13.77 -11.44
C LYS A 288 -13.01 13.90 -9.95
N LEU A 289 -14.28 13.98 -9.56
CA LEU A 289 -14.67 13.93 -8.16
C LEU A 289 -14.26 12.60 -7.50
N SER A 290 -14.38 11.47 -8.22
CA SER A 290 -13.96 10.17 -7.71
C SER A 290 -12.45 10.09 -7.46
N TYR A 291 -11.62 10.70 -8.33
CA TYR A 291 -10.17 10.79 -8.14
C TYR A 291 -9.80 11.62 -6.91
N VAL A 292 -10.47 12.77 -6.70
CA VAL A 292 -10.28 13.62 -5.52
C VAL A 292 -10.61 12.85 -4.24
N ILE A 293 -11.78 12.18 -4.19
CA ILE A 293 -12.21 11.40 -3.02
C ILE A 293 -11.24 10.24 -2.75
N GLY A 294 -10.89 9.48 -3.79
CA GLY A 294 -9.99 8.33 -3.68
C GLY A 294 -8.59 8.71 -3.20
N THR A 295 -8.01 9.74 -3.79
CA THR A 295 -6.66 10.22 -3.43
C THR A 295 -6.64 10.81 -2.02
N THR A 296 -7.67 11.58 -1.64
CA THR A 296 -7.79 12.11 -0.27
C THR A 296 -7.90 10.99 0.76
N PHE A 297 -8.68 9.94 0.45
CA PHE A 297 -8.81 8.77 1.32
C PHE A 297 -7.48 8.03 1.49
N LEU A 298 -6.71 7.85 0.41
CA LEU A 298 -5.38 7.21 0.48
C LEU A 298 -4.41 8.01 1.36
N ILE A 299 -4.39 9.34 1.21
CA ILE A 299 -3.57 10.22 2.06
C ILE A 299 -3.99 10.10 3.53
N PHE A 300 -5.29 10.13 3.81
CA PHE A 300 -5.81 9.95 5.16
C PHE A 300 -5.39 8.60 5.75
N ALA A 301 -5.48 7.51 4.98
CA ALA A 301 -5.07 6.18 5.43
C ALA A 301 -3.58 6.12 5.79
N TYR A 302 -2.71 6.76 4.99
CA TYR A 302 -1.28 6.88 5.30
C TYR A 302 -1.04 7.59 6.64
N PHE A 303 -1.65 8.76 6.83
CA PHE A 303 -1.50 9.52 8.08
C PHE A 303 -2.07 8.78 9.29
N TYR A 304 -3.23 8.13 9.15
CA TYR A 304 -3.83 7.32 10.20
C TYR A 304 -2.90 6.18 10.64
N LEU A 305 -2.26 5.48 9.69
CA LEU A 305 -1.32 4.39 10.00
C LEU A 305 -0.05 4.92 10.69
N GLY A 306 0.49 6.04 10.22
CA GLY A 306 1.62 6.71 10.86
C GLY A 306 1.30 7.13 12.30
N GLN A 307 0.14 7.75 12.52
CA GLN A 307 -0.31 8.13 13.86
C GLN A 307 -0.49 6.91 14.77
N LYS A 308 -1.11 5.84 14.27
CA LYS A 308 -1.30 4.60 15.01
C LYS A 308 0.03 3.97 15.47
N LEU A 309 1.07 4.06 14.64
CA LEU A 309 2.41 3.61 14.99
C LEU A 309 3.02 4.44 16.12
N ILE A 310 2.91 5.76 16.03
CA ILE A 310 3.37 6.70 17.07
C ILE A 310 2.64 6.43 18.39
N ASP A 311 1.32 6.25 18.37
CA ASP A 311 0.52 5.98 19.55
C ASP A 311 0.96 4.71 20.26
N HIS A 312 1.26 3.64 19.52
CA HIS A 312 1.76 2.40 20.11
C HIS A 312 3.18 2.50 20.66
N SER A 313 4.05 3.27 20.00
CA SER A 313 5.37 3.60 20.54
C SER A 313 5.25 4.38 21.86
N ASN A 314 4.39 5.40 21.90
CA ASN A 314 4.15 6.24 23.08
C ASN A 314 3.55 5.45 24.25
N LYS A 315 2.66 4.49 23.97
CA LYS A 315 2.09 3.61 25.00
C LYS A 315 3.13 2.79 25.75
N VAL A 316 4.25 2.43 25.12
CA VAL A 316 5.35 1.74 25.82
C VAL A 316 5.87 2.60 26.97
N PHE A 317 6.10 3.89 26.73
CA PHE A 317 6.57 4.83 27.75
C PHE A 317 5.52 5.07 28.86
N LEU A 318 4.23 5.07 28.51
CA LEU A 318 3.15 5.23 29.49
C LEU A 318 2.91 3.98 30.35
N THR A 319 3.47 2.83 29.96
CA THR A 319 3.28 1.55 30.68
C THR A 319 4.37 1.32 31.74
N VAL A 320 5.48 2.07 31.67
CA VAL A 320 6.58 2.04 32.65
C VAL A 320 6.33 3.08 33.74
#